data_AF-A0A3M1QFB4-F1
#
_entry.id   AF-A0A3M1QFB4-F1
#
_cell.length_a   1.000
_cell.length_b   1.000
_cell.length_c   1.000
_cell.angle_alpha   90.00
_cell.angle_beta   90.00
_cell.angle_gamma   90.00
#
_symmetry.space_group_name_H-M   'P 1'
#
loop_
_entity.id
_entity.type
_entity.pdbx_description
1 polymer ?
#
loop_
_entity_poly.entity_id
_entity_poly.type
_entity_poly.pdbx_seq_one_letter_code
_entity_poly.pdbx_strand_id
1 'polypeptide(L)'
;MAQEEQTPAQEEQTDTGIVQSARLLIISLVAIVVVPGLALVMFALNDSLTEETRRVNHLEGSNDTCVECHTRTTPGIVEQYGHSTMAGANVSCSDCHEVASDYPDAIEHEGTYVLNQPTTAMCATCHANEVNQYNQSRHGLPAFIAYNGTDGLTEEQLAIYEAIAEGGFNPDRQRNALFALEG
;
A
#
# COMPACT_ATOMS: atom_id res chain seq x y z
N MET A 1 -62.90 7.15 -80.46
CA MET A 1 -61.78 7.84 -79.79
C MET A 1 -61.61 7.19 -78.43
N ALA A 2 -60.41 6.67 -78.18
CA ALA A 2 -60.13 5.64 -77.19
C ALA A 2 -60.03 6.19 -75.75
N GLN A 3 -60.45 5.36 -74.80
CA GLN A 3 -60.16 5.50 -73.37
C GLN A 3 -58.76 4.91 -73.12
N GLU A 4 -57.85 5.69 -72.56
CA GLU A 4 -56.56 5.21 -72.07
C GLU A 4 -56.63 5.11 -70.55
N GLU A 5 -56.54 3.87 -70.06
CA GLU A 5 -56.48 3.48 -68.66
C GLU A 5 -55.10 3.85 -68.09
N GLN A 6 -55.05 4.76 -67.11
CA GLN A 6 -53.83 5.05 -66.36
C GLN A 6 -53.64 4.02 -65.25
N THR A 7 -52.68 3.12 -65.42
CA THR A 7 -52.13 2.27 -64.36
C THR A 7 -51.36 3.13 -63.35
N PRO A 8 -51.62 3.05 -62.03
CA PRO A 8 -50.79 3.75 -61.06
C PRO A 8 -49.45 3.01 -60.90
N ALA A 9 -48.37 3.77 -60.99
CA ALA A 9 -47.03 3.31 -60.62
C ALA A 9 -47.01 3.03 -59.10
N GLN A 10 -46.64 1.81 -58.72
CA GLN A 10 -46.45 1.46 -57.31
C GLN A 10 -45.19 2.14 -56.77
N GLU A 11 -45.36 2.81 -55.64
CA GLU A 11 -44.35 3.61 -54.93
C GLU A 11 -43.15 2.78 -54.46
N GLU A 12 -41.96 3.21 -54.87
CA GLU A 12 -40.67 2.82 -54.31
C GLU A 12 -40.47 3.57 -52.97
N GLN A 13 -41.08 3.06 -51.88
CA GLN A 13 -41.01 3.69 -50.54
C GLN A 13 -40.39 2.82 -49.44
N THR A 14 -40.00 1.58 -49.75
CA THR A 14 -39.60 0.59 -48.73
C THR A 14 -38.14 0.71 -48.25
N ASP A 15 -37.21 1.17 -49.08
CA ASP A 15 -35.77 1.13 -48.74
C ASP A 15 -35.31 2.24 -47.78
N THR A 16 -35.90 3.45 -47.86
CA THR A 16 -35.50 4.57 -46.99
C THR A 16 -35.89 4.34 -45.52
N GLY A 17 -37.03 3.69 -45.27
CA GLY A 17 -37.51 3.40 -43.92
C GLY A 17 -36.66 2.37 -43.17
N ILE A 18 -36.15 1.35 -43.88
CA ILE A 18 -35.32 0.29 -43.28
C ILE A 18 -33.95 0.84 -42.86
N VAL A 19 -33.30 1.65 -43.72
CA VAL A 19 -32.01 2.27 -43.42
C VAL A 19 -32.12 3.26 -42.26
N GLN A 20 -33.21 4.02 -42.19
CA GLN A 20 -33.44 4.97 -41.10
C GLN A 20 -33.71 4.25 -39.77
N SER A 21 -34.48 3.15 -39.80
CA SER A 21 -34.73 2.31 -38.63
C SER A 21 -33.46 1.62 -38.13
N ALA A 22 -32.62 1.10 -39.04
CA ALA A 22 -31.34 0.49 -38.70
C ALA A 22 -30.35 1.49 -38.07
N ARG A 23 -30.30 2.73 -38.58
CA ARG A 23 -29.48 3.81 -37.99
C ARG A 23 -29.93 4.16 -36.59
N LEU A 24 -31.25 4.25 -36.35
CA LEU A 24 -31.79 4.53 -35.02
C LEU A 24 -31.47 3.42 -34.03
N LEU A 25 -31.56 2.15 -34.45
CA LEU A 25 -31.18 0.99 -33.62
C LEU A 25 -29.68 0.99 -33.27
N ILE A 26 -28.80 1.27 -34.23
CA ILE A 26 -27.35 1.32 -33.98
C ILE A 26 -27.01 2.48 -33.03
N ILE A 27 -27.56 3.68 -33.25
CA ILE A 27 -27.30 4.84 -32.39
C ILE A 27 -27.79 4.57 -30.96
N SER A 28 -28.97 3.99 -30.80
CA SER A 28 -29.51 3.66 -29.47
C SER A 28 -28.70 2.56 -28.78
N LEU A 29 -28.24 1.53 -29.50
CA LEU A 29 -27.39 0.49 -28.95
C LEU A 29 -26.01 1.03 -28.54
N VAL A 30 -25.41 1.89 -29.36
CA VAL A 30 -24.15 2.57 -29.02
C VAL A 30 -24.33 3.49 -27.82
N ALA A 31 -25.41 4.27 -27.75
CA ALA A 31 -25.69 5.12 -26.60
C ALA A 31 -25.88 4.30 -25.31
N ILE A 32 -26.57 3.16 -25.38
CA ILE A 32 -26.80 2.25 -24.24
C ILE A 32 -25.50 1.63 -23.72
N VAL A 33 -24.47 1.46 -24.55
CA VAL A 33 -23.18 0.91 -24.10
C VAL A 33 -22.24 2.04 -23.65
N VAL A 34 -22.13 3.10 -24.45
CA VAL A 34 -21.14 4.17 -24.23
C VAL A 34 -21.52 5.06 -23.05
N VAL A 35 -22.80 5.41 -22.88
CA VAL A 35 -23.23 6.32 -21.81
C VAL A 35 -23.02 5.71 -20.41
N PRO A 36 -23.48 4.50 -20.09
CA PRO A 36 -23.19 3.90 -18.78
C PRO A 36 -21.72 3.54 -18.62
N GLY A 37 -21.01 3.16 -19.70
CA GLY A 37 -19.56 2.96 -19.65
C GLY A 37 -18.81 4.22 -19.25
N LEU A 38 -19.14 5.36 -19.87
CA LEU A 38 -18.57 6.66 -19.50
C LEU A 38 -18.98 7.09 -18.09
N ALA A 39 -20.23 6.85 -17.68
CA ALA A 39 -20.71 7.16 -16.34
C ALA A 39 -19.96 6.35 -15.26
N LEU A 40 -19.67 5.08 -15.51
CA LEU A 40 -18.86 4.25 -14.61
C LEU A 40 -17.42 4.75 -14.49
N VAL A 41 -16.81 5.14 -15.61
CA VAL A 41 -15.47 5.75 -15.60
C VAL A 41 -15.48 7.06 -14.79
N MET A 42 -16.45 7.94 -15.02
CA MET A 42 -16.59 9.19 -14.27
C MET A 42 -16.81 8.96 -12.78
N PHE A 43 -17.62 7.97 -12.40
CA PHE A 43 -17.84 7.61 -10.99
C PHE A 43 -16.57 7.08 -10.33
N ALA A 44 -15.83 6.19 -11.00
CA ALA A 44 -14.57 5.66 -10.50
C ALA A 44 -13.49 6.75 -10.33
N LEU A 45 -13.41 7.70 -11.28
CA LEU A 45 -12.49 8.84 -11.18
C LEU A 45 -12.90 9.79 -10.04
N ASN A 46 -14.19 10.02 -9.84
CA ASN A 46 -14.67 10.89 -8.76
C ASN A 46 -14.34 10.33 -7.37
N ASP A 47 -14.46 9.01 -7.17
CA ASP A 47 -14.12 8.36 -5.90
C ASP A 47 -12.64 8.56 -5.54
N SER A 48 -11.74 8.34 -6.51
CA SER A 48 -10.29 8.54 -6.32
C SER A 48 -9.91 9.98 -5.98
N LEU A 49 -10.55 10.96 -6.62
CA LEU A 49 -10.30 12.38 -6.34
C LEU A 49 -10.78 12.79 -4.93
N THR A 50 -11.84 12.16 -4.42
CA THR A 50 -12.33 12.41 -3.06
C THR A 50 -11.49 11.75 -1.96
N GLU A 51 -10.84 10.62 -2.25
CA GLU A 51 -9.91 9.97 -1.32
C GLU A 51 -8.66 10.83 -1.08
N GLU A 52 -8.06 11.35 -2.16
CA GLU A 52 -6.85 12.17 -2.06
C GLU A 52 -7.11 13.49 -1.33
N THR A 53 -8.29 14.08 -1.51
CA THR A 53 -8.72 15.29 -0.78
C THR A 53 -9.24 15.03 0.64
N ARG A 54 -9.50 13.78 1.04
CA ARG A 54 -9.98 13.42 2.39
C ARG A 54 -8.85 13.10 3.37
N ARG A 55 -7.63 12.82 2.90
CA ARG A 55 -6.51 12.53 3.81
C ARG A 55 -6.14 13.79 4.58
N VAL A 56 -6.49 13.80 5.87
CA VAL A 56 -6.18 14.88 6.80
C VAL A 56 -4.72 14.74 7.19
N ASN A 57 -3.94 15.82 7.04
CA ASN A 57 -2.59 15.86 7.58
C ASN A 57 -2.65 16.20 9.07
N HIS A 58 -2.38 15.22 9.92
CA HIS A 58 -2.41 15.36 11.38
C HIS A 58 -1.26 16.19 11.95
N LEU A 59 -0.23 16.48 11.16
CA LEU A 59 0.91 17.31 11.55
C LEU A 59 0.82 18.75 11.01
N GLU A 60 -0.23 19.09 10.27
CA GLU A 60 -0.41 20.45 9.76
C GLU A 60 -0.49 21.45 10.92
N GLY A 61 0.41 22.44 10.92
CA GLY A 61 0.50 23.43 11.98
C GLY A 61 1.03 22.91 13.32
N SER A 62 1.67 21.72 13.33
CA SER A 62 2.36 21.22 14.52
C SER A 62 3.43 22.20 15.02
N ASN A 63 3.53 22.34 16.34
CA ASN A 63 4.57 23.10 17.03
C ASN A 63 5.68 22.20 17.62
N ASP A 64 5.69 20.92 17.24
CA ASP A 64 6.76 19.99 17.58
C ASP A 64 8.05 20.38 16.86
N THR A 65 9.15 20.50 17.61
CA THR A 65 10.43 20.99 17.07
C THR A 65 11.01 20.09 16.00
N CYS A 66 10.78 18.76 16.10
CA CYS A 66 11.22 17.80 15.10
C CYS A 66 10.42 18.04 13.81
N VAL A 67 9.10 18.15 13.90
CA VAL A 67 8.23 18.43 12.76
C VAL A 67 8.58 19.77 12.10
N GLU A 68 8.68 20.87 12.85
CA GLU A 68 8.97 22.20 12.31
C GLU A 68 10.31 22.26 11.55
N CYS A 69 11.34 21.56 12.04
CA CYS A 69 12.61 21.46 11.33
C CYS A 69 12.50 20.55 10.10
N HIS A 70 11.91 19.37 10.26
CA HIS A 70 11.82 18.36 9.21
C HIS A 70 10.83 18.70 8.09
N THR A 71 9.84 19.58 8.32
CA THR A 71 9.03 20.15 7.24
C THR A 71 9.90 20.92 6.25
N ARG A 72 11.02 21.50 6.70
CA ARG A 72 11.94 22.29 5.85
C ARG A 72 13.03 21.44 5.22
N THR A 73 13.55 20.46 5.95
CA THR A 73 14.71 19.66 5.52
C THR A 73 14.31 18.36 4.82
N THR A 74 13.21 17.73 5.24
CA THR A 74 12.67 16.47 4.70
C THR A 74 11.15 16.51 4.56
N PRO A 75 10.58 17.47 3.78
CA PRO A 75 9.14 17.70 3.69
C PRO A 75 8.34 16.46 3.31
N GLY A 76 8.89 15.59 2.45
CA GLY A 76 8.20 14.36 2.02
C GLY A 76 7.98 13.36 3.16
N ILE A 77 8.89 13.29 4.13
CA ILE A 77 8.75 12.40 5.30
C ILE A 77 7.63 12.92 6.20
N VAL A 78 7.64 14.23 6.49
CA VAL A 78 6.61 14.85 7.32
C VAL A 78 5.23 14.74 6.67
N GLU A 79 5.15 15.00 5.37
CA GLU A 79 3.89 14.86 4.63
C GLU A 79 3.38 13.42 4.66
N GLN A 80 4.24 12.44 4.35
CA GLN A 80 3.84 11.03 4.37
C GLN A 80 3.39 10.59 5.76
N TYR A 81 4.14 10.96 6.80
CA TYR A 81 3.82 10.56 8.17
C TYR A 81 2.57 11.28 8.68
N GLY A 82 2.36 12.55 8.33
CA GLY A 82 1.21 13.34 8.74
C GLY A 82 -0.13 12.76 8.30
N HIS A 83 -0.17 12.04 7.17
CA HIS A 83 -1.36 11.31 6.71
C HIS A 83 -1.49 9.89 7.26
N SER A 84 -0.60 9.47 8.16
CA SER A 84 -0.61 8.12 8.73
C SER A 84 -1.58 7.99 9.90
N THR A 85 -2.01 6.75 10.16
CA THR A 85 -2.83 6.44 11.35
C THR A 85 -2.08 6.67 12.66
N MET A 86 -0.75 6.57 12.66
CA MET A 86 0.08 6.83 13.85
C MET A 86 0.10 8.32 14.19
N ALA A 87 0.27 9.20 13.20
CA ALA A 87 0.13 10.63 13.41
C ALA A 87 -1.29 10.99 13.91
N GLY A 88 -2.32 10.36 13.32
CA GLY A 88 -3.71 10.51 13.80
C GLY A 88 -3.96 9.99 15.22
N ALA A 89 -3.10 9.09 15.72
CA ALA A 89 -3.12 8.59 17.08
C ALA A 89 -2.22 9.41 18.04
N ASN A 90 -1.65 10.54 17.59
CA ASN A 90 -0.71 11.38 18.32
C ASN A 90 0.61 10.67 18.68
N VAL A 91 1.07 9.73 17.85
CA VAL A 91 2.45 9.25 17.91
C VAL A 91 3.34 10.29 17.23
N SER A 92 4.35 10.75 17.94
CA SER A 92 5.31 11.78 17.54
C SER A 92 6.55 11.19 16.89
N CYS A 93 7.39 12.04 16.30
CA CYS A 93 8.68 11.62 15.74
C CYS A 93 9.59 11.02 16.82
N SER A 94 9.63 11.65 18.00
CA SER A 94 10.44 11.23 19.14
C SER A 94 10.04 9.87 19.70
N ASP A 95 8.76 9.48 19.62
CA ASP A 95 8.29 8.19 20.16
C ASP A 95 8.97 6.97 19.50
N CYS A 96 9.45 7.14 18.27
CA CYS A 96 10.19 6.09 17.57
C CYS A 96 11.70 6.39 17.48
N HIS A 97 12.08 7.66 17.39
CA HIS A 97 13.45 8.06 17.08
C HIS A 97 14.26 8.42 18.32
N GLU A 98 13.69 9.07 19.33
CA GLU A 98 14.44 9.57 20.47
C GLU A 98 14.80 8.45 21.43
N VAL A 99 16.07 8.42 21.84
CA VAL A 99 16.62 7.41 22.73
C VAL A 99 17.60 8.03 23.73
N ALA A 100 17.98 7.27 24.75
CA ALA A 100 19.04 7.69 25.67
C ALA A 100 20.40 7.72 24.95
N SER A 101 21.33 8.55 25.45
CA SER A 101 22.67 8.72 24.87
C SER A 101 23.52 7.45 24.86
N ASP A 102 23.22 6.51 25.75
CA ASP A 102 23.90 5.21 25.89
C ASP A 102 23.17 4.09 25.15
N TYR A 103 22.07 4.40 24.45
CA TYR A 103 21.36 3.41 23.64
C TYR A 103 22.24 2.99 22.44
N PRO A 104 22.28 1.70 22.07
CA PRO A 104 23.04 1.24 20.91
C PRO A 104 22.68 2.00 19.63
N ASP A 105 23.68 2.48 18.90
CA ASP A 105 23.53 3.28 17.68
C ASP A 105 22.86 4.66 17.87
N ALA A 106 22.77 5.17 19.10
CA ALA A 106 22.33 6.54 19.36
C ALA A 106 23.27 7.57 18.72
N ILE A 107 22.67 8.57 18.07
CA ILE A 107 23.38 9.67 17.42
C ILE A 107 22.88 10.98 18.01
N GLU A 108 23.80 11.86 18.41
CA GLU A 108 23.45 13.21 18.86
C GLU A 108 22.79 14.00 17.71
N HIS A 109 21.63 14.59 17.97
CA HIS A 109 20.85 15.34 17.00
C HIS A 109 20.10 16.47 17.69
N GLU A 110 20.42 17.72 17.35
CA GLU A 110 19.73 18.93 17.82
C GLU A 110 19.55 19.00 19.36
N GLY A 111 20.55 18.54 20.11
CA GLY A 111 20.54 18.58 21.59
C GLY A 111 19.85 17.40 22.27
N THR A 112 19.40 16.40 21.51
CA THR A 112 18.96 15.09 22.02
C THR A 112 19.74 13.96 21.33
N TYR A 113 19.37 12.71 21.58
CA TYR A 113 19.93 11.54 20.94
C TYR A 113 18.84 10.75 20.21
N VAL A 114 19.11 10.35 18.99
CA VAL A 114 18.14 9.67 18.14
C VAL A 114 18.72 8.44 17.46
N LEU A 115 17.85 7.50 17.12
CA LEU A 115 18.09 6.48 16.12
C LEU A 115 17.75 7.04 14.74
N ASN A 116 18.67 6.92 13.78
CA ASN A 116 18.37 7.22 12.39
C ASN A 116 17.36 6.22 11.79
N GLN A 117 17.35 4.98 12.31
CA GLN A 117 16.47 3.90 11.89
C GLN A 117 15.91 3.19 13.13
N PRO A 118 14.65 3.48 13.51
CA PRO A 118 13.99 2.78 14.61
C PRO A 118 13.95 1.26 14.36
N THR A 119 14.20 0.47 15.40
CA THR A 119 14.17 -0.99 15.33
C THR A 119 12.82 -1.54 15.82
N THR A 120 12.62 -2.86 15.70
CA THR A 120 11.42 -3.52 16.23
C THR A 120 11.23 -3.33 17.73
N ALA A 121 12.30 -2.99 18.48
CA ALA A 121 12.22 -2.64 19.89
C ALA A 121 11.36 -1.39 20.14
N MET A 122 11.46 -0.38 19.26
CA MET A 122 10.65 0.85 19.38
C MET A 122 9.17 0.54 19.14
N CYS A 123 8.90 -0.31 18.14
CA CYS A 123 7.55 -0.76 17.83
C CYS A 123 6.93 -1.58 18.98
N ALA A 124 7.74 -2.38 19.68
CA ALA A 124 7.28 -3.31 20.72
C ALA A 124 6.63 -2.60 21.93
N THR A 125 6.97 -1.32 22.15
CA THR A 125 6.35 -0.48 23.18
C THR A 125 4.82 -0.42 23.05
N CYS A 126 4.32 -0.37 21.81
CA CYS A 126 2.89 -0.29 21.51
C CYS A 126 2.35 -1.56 20.83
N HIS A 127 3.19 -2.27 20.06
CA HIS A 127 2.83 -3.40 19.19
C HIS A 127 3.54 -4.70 19.60
N ALA A 128 3.54 -5.02 20.89
CA ALA A 128 4.24 -6.19 21.43
C ALA A 128 3.79 -7.50 20.76
N ASN A 129 2.49 -7.66 20.48
CA ASN A 129 1.97 -8.87 19.87
C ASN A 129 2.47 -9.04 18.42
N GLU A 130 2.42 -7.97 17.62
CA GLU A 130 2.86 -7.98 16.24
C GLU A 130 4.37 -8.19 16.14
N VAL A 131 5.16 -7.57 17.04
CA VAL A 131 6.60 -7.79 17.11
C VAL A 131 6.93 -9.23 17.51
N ASN A 132 6.20 -9.82 18.46
CA ASN A 132 6.35 -11.22 18.82
C ASN A 132 6.07 -12.14 17.62
N GLN A 133 5.00 -11.87 16.88
CA GLN A 133 4.69 -12.62 15.65
C GLN A 133 5.78 -12.45 14.59
N TYR A 134 6.27 -11.22 14.38
CA TYR A 134 7.35 -10.94 13.43
C TYR A 134 8.63 -11.69 13.78
N ASN A 135 9.02 -11.69 15.06
CA ASN A 135 10.21 -12.38 15.56
C ASN A 135 10.10 -13.91 15.40
N GLN A 136 8.89 -14.46 15.49
CA GLN A 136 8.62 -15.88 15.24
C GLN A 136 8.47 -16.22 13.75
N SER A 137 8.35 -15.22 12.88
CA SER A 137 8.13 -15.41 11.45
C SER A 137 9.43 -15.64 10.68
N ARG A 138 9.31 -16.20 9.47
CA ARG A 138 10.44 -16.31 8.53
C ARG A 138 10.92 -14.98 7.92
N HIS A 139 10.37 -13.85 8.35
CA HIS A 139 10.84 -12.52 7.98
C HIS A 139 11.75 -11.89 9.05
N GLY A 140 11.96 -12.58 10.18
CA GLY A 140 12.82 -12.15 11.30
C GLY A 140 13.94 -13.15 11.59
N LEU A 141 14.15 -13.46 12.88
CA LEU A 141 15.26 -14.30 13.35
C LEU A 141 15.35 -15.69 12.66
N PRO A 142 14.25 -16.42 12.41
CA PRO A 142 14.28 -17.67 11.65
C PRO A 142 14.86 -17.57 10.23
N ALA A 143 14.78 -16.40 9.57
CA ALA A 143 15.38 -16.19 8.26
C ALA A 143 16.91 -16.11 8.38
N PHE A 144 17.41 -15.36 9.36
CA PHE A 144 18.84 -15.28 9.65
C PHE A 144 19.40 -16.66 9.99
N ILE A 145 18.72 -17.43 10.86
CA ILE A 145 19.17 -18.78 11.24
C ILE A 145 19.17 -19.74 10.05
N ALA A 146 18.21 -19.61 9.13
CA ALA A 146 18.19 -20.46 7.93
C ALA A 146 19.42 -20.25 7.04
N TYR A 147 20.01 -19.06 7.06
CA TYR A 147 21.21 -18.69 6.31
C TYR A 147 22.51 -18.96 7.10
N ASN A 148 22.62 -18.42 8.32
CA ASN A 148 23.85 -18.40 9.11
C ASN A 148 23.94 -19.53 10.15
N GLY A 149 22.88 -20.33 10.32
CA GLY A 149 22.76 -21.21 11.48
C GLY A 149 22.64 -20.42 12.78
N THR A 150 23.08 -21.00 13.88
CA THR A 150 22.99 -20.36 15.22
C THR A 150 24.27 -19.65 15.65
N ASP A 151 25.26 -19.59 14.77
CA ASP A 151 26.56 -18.98 15.09
C ASP A 151 26.39 -17.47 15.29
N GLY A 152 26.94 -16.94 16.39
CA GLY A 152 26.88 -15.51 16.71
C GLY A 152 25.56 -15.04 17.35
N LEU A 153 24.60 -15.94 17.61
CA LEU A 153 23.39 -15.58 18.33
C LEU A 153 23.62 -15.48 19.85
N THR A 154 22.95 -14.53 20.48
CA THR A 154 22.89 -14.42 21.94
C THR A 154 21.99 -15.52 22.53
N GLU A 155 22.14 -15.81 23.82
CA GLU A 155 21.26 -16.75 24.54
C GLU A 155 19.78 -16.34 24.45
N GLU A 156 19.51 -15.03 24.49
CA GLU A 156 18.16 -14.48 24.33
C GLU A 156 17.60 -14.77 22.92
N GLN A 157 18.39 -14.54 21.87
CA GLN A 157 17.98 -14.84 20.50
C GLN A 157 17.73 -16.34 20.31
N LEU A 158 18.58 -17.19 20.87
CA LEU A 158 18.37 -18.64 20.84
C LEU A 158 17.08 -19.04 21.56
N ALA A 159 16.79 -18.46 22.72
CA ALA A 159 15.55 -18.71 23.45
C ALA A 159 14.31 -18.27 22.65
N ILE A 160 14.36 -17.12 21.97
CA ILE A 160 13.29 -16.67 21.07
C ILE A 160 13.05 -17.69 19.95
N TYR A 161 14.13 -18.20 19.34
CA TYR A 161 14.02 -19.18 18.26
C TYR A 161 13.49 -20.54 18.73
N GLU A 162 13.97 -21.02 19.87
CA GLU A 162 13.56 -22.32 20.44
C GLU A 162 12.13 -22.32 20.96
N ALA A 163 11.57 -21.15 21.29
CA ALA A 163 10.15 -20.98 21.64
C ALA A 163 9.21 -21.15 20.44
N ILE A 164 9.73 -21.11 19.20
CA ILE A 164 8.94 -21.31 17.98
C ILE A 164 8.66 -22.81 17.81
N ALA A 165 7.41 -23.18 17.49
CA ALA A 165 7.02 -24.59 17.37
C ALA A 165 7.86 -25.39 16.36
N GLU A 166 8.25 -24.79 15.24
CA GLU A 166 9.18 -25.37 14.27
C GLU A 166 10.67 -25.26 14.64
N GLY A 167 11.02 -24.48 15.67
CA GLY A 167 12.39 -24.32 16.18
C GLY A 167 12.93 -25.57 16.89
N GLY A 168 12.03 -26.48 17.32
CA GLY A 168 12.39 -27.72 18.00
C GLY A 168 12.87 -28.88 17.10
N PHE A 169 12.71 -28.80 15.77
CA PHE A 169 13.15 -29.88 14.87
C PHE A 169 14.57 -29.62 14.31
N ASN A 170 15.52 -30.51 14.59
CA ASN A 170 16.94 -30.33 14.25
C ASN A 170 17.60 -31.63 13.75
N PRO A 171 18.24 -31.61 12.56
CA PRO A 171 19.56 -32.25 12.50
C PRO A 171 20.75 -31.32 12.20
N ASP A 172 20.60 -30.18 11.53
CA ASP A 172 21.77 -29.33 11.16
C ASP A 172 21.58 -27.82 11.39
N ARG A 173 20.43 -27.37 11.92
CA ARG A 173 19.92 -25.97 12.09
C ARG A 173 20.02 -25.03 10.87
N GLN A 174 21.06 -25.13 10.05
CA GLN A 174 21.12 -24.67 8.67
C GLN A 174 20.26 -25.58 7.80
N ARG A 175 19.27 -25.04 7.11
CA ARG A 175 18.28 -25.84 6.36
C ARG A 175 18.68 -26.15 4.92
N ASN A 176 19.86 -25.73 4.46
CA ASN A 176 20.23 -25.96 3.08
C ASN A 176 21.65 -26.50 2.94
N ALA A 177 21.73 -27.79 2.60
CA ALA A 177 22.95 -28.42 2.09
C ALA A 177 23.53 -27.67 0.88
N LEU A 178 22.71 -26.89 0.16
CA LEU A 178 23.14 -25.97 -0.90
C LEU A 178 24.17 -24.94 -0.42
N PHE A 179 24.05 -24.38 0.78
CA PHE A 179 25.03 -23.41 1.30
C PHE A 179 26.42 -24.06 1.41
N ALA A 180 26.50 -25.26 1.98
CA ALA A 180 27.75 -26.01 2.08
C ALA A 180 28.29 -26.49 0.72
N LEU A 181 27.45 -26.57 -0.31
CA LEU A 181 27.84 -26.98 -1.66
C LEU A 181 28.25 -25.79 -2.54
N GLU A 182 27.73 -24.58 -2.27
CA GLU A 182 27.94 -23.38 -3.08
C GLU A 182 28.92 -22.36 -2.47
N GLY A 183 29.20 -22.46 -1.16
CA GLY A 183 30.21 -21.65 -0.45
C GLY A 183 29.63 -20.68 0.57
#